data_AF-A0A2E0DDB1-F1
#
_entry.id   AF-A0A2E0DDB1-F1
#
_cell.length_a   1.000
_cell.length_b   1.000
_cell.length_c   1.000
_cell.angle_alpha   90.00
_cell.angle_beta   90.00
_cell.angle_gamma   90.00
#
_symmetry.space_group_name_H-M   'P 1'
#
loop_
_entity.id
_entity.type
_entity.pdbx_description
1 polymer ?
#
loop_
_entity_poly.entity_id
_entity_poly.type
_entity_poly.pdbx_seq_one_letter_code
_entity_poly.pdbx_strand_id
1 'polypeptide(L)'
;MKKLIGIIFICIIHYDLYAQNYSVPKEHLLSHKDSMNLYYLGLDIKNTKYDHLKLRHLISLNKKSKLNNVIGTIFRTGGYIVGGFGVIFLATAPSQNTGLGQGISVLIGASFLSVGTIGYGISVPFKSASKRRAFERDYMILKMKEKKE
;
A
#
# COMPACT_ATOMS: atom_id res chain seq x y z
N MET A 1 -0.69 20.82 21.11
CA MET A 1 -0.83 19.33 20.94
C MET A 1 -2.19 18.90 20.40
N LYS A 2 -3.34 19.28 21.00
CA LYS A 2 -4.68 18.89 20.50
C LYS A 2 -4.93 19.22 19.01
N LYS A 3 -4.41 20.37 18.53
CA LYS A 3 -4.50 20.79 17.12
C LYS A 3 -3.67 19.93 16.15
N LEU A 4 -2.53 19.38 16.58
CA LEU A 4 -1.66 18.54 15.75
C LEU A 4 -2.24 17.12 15.59
N ILE A 5 -2.80 16.59 16.68
CA ILE A 5 -3.54 15.32 16.67
C ILE A 5 -4.78 15.43 15.78
N GLY A 6 -5.50 16.56 15.83
CA GLY A 6 -6.63 16.82 14.93
C GLY A 6 -6.23 16.83 13.45
N ILE A 7 -5.09 17.43 13.10
CA ILE A 7 -4.59 17.45 11.72
C ILE A 7 -4.18 16.05 11.25
N ILE A 8 -3.49 15.27 12.08
CA ILE A 8 -3.11 13.88 11.78
C ILE A 8 -4.36 12.99 11.62
N PHE A 9 -5.36 13.15 12.48
CA PHE A 9 -6.61 12.41 12.41
C PHE A 9 -7.44 12.79 11.16
N ILE A 10 -7.46 14.08 10.78
CA ILE A 10 -8.08 14.56 9.54
C ILE A 10 -7.38 13.99 8.31
N CYS A 11 -6.03 13.94 8.29
CA CYS A 11 -5.29 13.32 7.19
C CYS A 11 -5.55 11.81 7.10
N ILE A 12 -5.62 11.08 8.22
CA ILE A 12 -5.87 9.63 8.24
C ILE A 12 -7.30 9.32 7.74
N ILE A 13 -8.32 10.06 8.19
CA ILE A 13 -9.71 9.86 7.75
C ILE A 13 -9.91 10.19 6.26
N HIS A 14 -9.25 11.22 5.73
CA HIS A 14 -9.37 11.59 4.32
C HIS A 14 -8.66 10.58 3.38
N TYR A 15 -7.54 9.99 3.81
CA TYR A 15 -6.84 8.97 3.02
C TYR A 15 -7.59 7.63 2.98
N ASP A 16 -8.16 7.18 4.10
CA ASP A 16 -8.89 5.92 4.16
C ASP A 16 -10.18 5.92 3.34
N LEU A 17 -10.82 7.08 3.16
CA LEU A 17 -12.05 7.21 2.36
C LEU A 17 -11.80 7.43 0.87
N TYR A 18 -10.76 8.16 0.48
CA TYR A 18 -10.51 8.48 -0.94
C TYR A 18 -9.82 7.33 -1.70
N ALA A 19 -8.90 6.59 -1.05
CA ALA A 19 -8.17 5.51 -1.72
C ALA A 19 -8.98 4.21 -1.89
N GLN A 20 -10.06 4.04 -1.12
CA GLN A 20 -10.92 2.84 -1.22
C GLN A 20 -12.11 3.03 -2.17
N ASN A 21 -12.60 4.27 -2.33
CA ASN A 21 -13.66 4.65 -3.26
C ASN A 21 -13.13 4.99 -4.67
N TYR A 22 -12.42 4.05 -5.29
CA TYR A 22 -12.40 4.03 -6.75
C TYR A 22 -13.78 3.54 -7.21
N SER A 23 -14.71 4.49 -7.32
CA SER A 23 -15.96 4.28 -8.04
C SER A 23 -15.60 3.95 -9.48
N VAL A 24 -16.36 3.05 -10.09
CA VAL A 24 -16.22 2.70 -11.49
C VAL A 24 -16.92 3.82 -12.29
N PRO A 25 -16.23 4.79 -12.92
CA PRO A 25 -16.92 5.90 -13.61
C PRO A 25 -17.83 5.39 -14.73
N LYS A 26 -19.11 5.77 -14.81
CA LYS A 26 -20.10 5.05 -15.63
C LYS A 26 -19.81 4.97 -17.14
N GLU A 27 -19.01 5.87 -17.73
CA GLU A 27 -18.95 6.02 -19.21
C GLU A 27 -17.55 6.18 -19.83
N HIS A 28 -16.47 5.84 -19.14
CA HIS A 28 -15.15 5.95 -19.77
C HIS A 28 -14.87 4.72 -20.66
N LEU A 29 -14.79 4.94 -21.98
CA LEU A 29 -14.15 4.05 -22.95
C LEU A 29 -12.76 3.64 -22.44
N LEU A 30 -12.39 2.38 -22.62
CA LEU A 30 -11.08 1.85 -22.23
C LEU A 30 -9.98 2.70 -22.87
N SER A 31 -9.18 3.39 -22.06
CA SER A 31 -8.02 4.12 -22.57
C SER A 31 -7.01 3.15 -23.22
N HIS A 32 -6.19 3.62 -24.15
CA HIS A 32 -5.12 2.83 -24.75
C HIS A 32 -4.21 2.18 -23.70
N LYS A 33 -3.91 2.90 -22.61
CA LYS A 33 -3.15 2.38 -21.46
C LYS A 33 -3.86 1.24 -20.73
N ASP A 34 -5.18 1.34 -20.59
CA ASP A 34 -5.99 0.31 -19.94
C ASP A 34 -6.10 -0.93 -20.85
N SER A 35 -6.23 -0.74 -22.16
CA SER A 35 -6.19 -1.82 -23.16
C SER A 35 -4.86 -2.59 -23.13
N MET A 36 -3.75 -1.86 -23.10
CA MET A 36 -2.41 -2.46 -22.99
C MET A 36 -2.22 -3.23 -21.67
N ASN A 37 -2.70 -2.69 -20.55
CA ASN A 37 -2.66 -3.40 -19.26
C ASN A 37 -3.44 -4.71 -19.27
N LEU A 38 -4.59 -4.75 -19.94
CA LEU A 38 -5.40 -5.96 -20.09
C LEU A 38 -4.73 -6.99 -21.00
N TYR A 39 -4.07 -6.55 -22.07
CA TYR A 39 -3.23 -7.41 -22.89
C TYR A 39 -2.09 -8.05 -22.07
N TYR A 40 -1.40 -7.26 -21.23
CA TYR A 40 -0.39 -7.79 -20.30
C TYR A 40 -0.96 -8.77 -19.26
N LEU A 41 -2.26 -8.73 -18.99
CA LEU A 41 -2.96 -9.67 -18.12
C LEU A 41 -3.47 -10.91 -18.88
N GLY A 42 -3.11 -11.05 -20.16
CA GLY A 42 -3.49 -12.18 -21.00
C GLY A 42 -4.94 -12.13 -21.50
N LEU A 43 -5.54 -10.94 -21.55
CA LEU A 43 -6.85 -10.70 -22.13
C LEU A 43 -6.71 -9.99 -23.48
N ASP A 44 -6.95 -10.71 -24.57
CA ASP A 44 -6.94 -10.15 -25.92
C ASP A 44 -8.30 -9.51 -26.26
N ILE A 45 -8.39 -8.22 -25.97
CA ILE A 45 -9.58 -7.40 -26.22
C ILE A 45 -9.76 -7.01 -27.70
N LYS A 46 -8.76 -7.25 -28.56
CA LYS A 46 -8.87 -6.96 -30.00
C LYS A 46 -9.62 -8.09 -30.71
N ASN A 47 -9.32 -9.34 -30.34
CA ASN A 47 -9.88 -10.53 -31.00
C ASN A 47 -11.03 -11.17 -30.22
N THR A 48 -11.29 -10.76 -28.98
CA THR A 48 -12.36 -11.32 -28.15
C THR A 48 -13.30 -10.23 -27.62
N LYS A 49 -14.61 -10.44 -27.77
CA LYS A 49 -15.64 -9.62 -27.13
C LYS A 49 -15.79 -10.00 -25.66
N TYR A 50 -15.37 -9.12 -24.77
CA TYR A 50 -15.54 -9.26 -23.32
C TYR A 50 -16.57 -8.25 -22.80
N ASP A 51 -17.18 -8.57 -21.66
CA ASP A 51 -18.06 -7.64 -20.94
C ASP A 51 -17.26 -6.46 -20.40
N HIS A 52 -17.58 -5.25 -20.89
CA HIS A 52 -16.92 -4.00 -20.52
C HIS A 52 -16.98 -3.72 -19.01
N LEU A 53 -18.06 -4.08 -18.31
CA LEU A 53 -18.17 -3.88 -16.86
C LEU A 53 -17.15 -4.74 -16.12
N LYS A 54 -16.95 -5.99 -16.57
CA LYS A 54 -16.00 -6.91 -15.93
C LYS A 54 -14.55 -6.56 -16.21
N LEU A 55 -14.22 -6.19 -17.46
CA LEU A 55 -12.90 -5.65 -17.85
C LEU A 55 -12.48 -4.47 -16.97
N ARG A 56 -13.45 -3.59 -16.72
CA ARG A 56 -13.25 -2.36 -15.96
C ARG A 56 -13.10 -2.61 -14.46
N HIS A 57 -13.88 -3.55 -13.92
CA HIS A 57 -13.68 -4.00 -12.55
C HIS A 57 -12.28 -4.61 -12.36
N LEU A 58 -11.81 -5.39 -13.34
CA LEU A 58 -10.48 -6.00 -13.35
C LEU A 58 -9.35 -4.94 -13.37
N ILE A 59 -9.49 -3.89 -14.18
CA ILE A 59 -8.57 -2.74 -14.16
C ILE A 59 -8.57 -2.06 -12.79
N SER A 60 -9.74 -1.86 -12.18
CA SER A 60 -9.87 -1.27 -10.85
C SER A 60 -9.14 -2.11 -9.80
N LEU A 61 -9.34 -3.43 -9.80
CA LEU A 61 -8.64 -4.37 -8.92
C LEU A 61 -7.12 -4.29 -9.10
N ASN A 62 -6.64 -4.25 -10.35
CA ASN A 62 -5.21 -4.14 -10.66
C ASN A 62 -4.61 -2.82 -10.14
N LYS A 63 -5.29 -1.68 -10.38
CA LYS A 63 -4.87 -0.36 -9.89
C LYS A 63 -4.84 -0.31 -8.36
N LYS A 64 -5.92 -0.79 -7.71
CA LYS A 64 -6.03 -0.88 -6.25
C LYS A 64 -4.98 -1.82 -5.63
N SER A 65 -4.63 -2.92 -6.30
CA SER A 65 -3.59 -3.84 -5.85
C SER A 65 -2.20 -3.19 -5.91
N LYS A 66 -1.86 -2.53 -7.03
CA LYS A 66 -0.59 -1.80 -7.20
C LYS A 66 -0.45 -0.68 -6.17
N LEU A 67 -1.48 0.14 -5.99
CA LEU A 67 -1.47 1.24 -5.02
C LEU A 67 -1.18 0.72 -3.61
N ASN A 68 -1.90 -0.31 -3.18
CA ASN A 68 -1.68 -0.92 -1.88
C ASN A 68 -0.27 -1.51 -1.73
N ASN A 69 0.29 -2.11 -2.79
CA ASN A 69 1.66 -2.63 -2.73
C ASN A 69 2.68 -1.50 -2.57
N VAL A 70 2.48 -0.37 -3.27
CA VAL A 70 3.35 0.81 -3.16
C VAL A 70 3.29 1.39 -1.75
N ILE A 71 2.09 1.66 -1.24
CA ILE A 71 1.88 2.18 0.12
C ILE A 71 2.51 1.24 1.15
N GLY A 72 2.19 -0.05 1.08
CA GLY A 72 2.77 -1.04 1.99
C GLY A 72 4.29 -1.11 1.89
N THR A 73 4.87 -0.95 0.70
CA THR A 73 6.33 -0.94 0.54
C THR A 73 6.96 0.31 1.14
N ILE A 74 6.36 1.49 0.95
CA ILE A 74 6.84 2.75 1.54
C ILE A 74 6.87 2.64 3.07
N PHE A 75 5.75 2.21 3.68
CA PHE A 75 5.66 2.06 5.14
C PHE A 75 6.62 1.00 5.68
N ARG A 76 6.80 -0.11 4.94
CA ARG A 76 7.72 -1.18 5.34
C ARG A 76 9.17 -0.73 5.29
N THR A 77 9.60 -0.15 4.17
CA THR A 77 10.98 0.33 3.98
C THR A 77 11.29 1.49 4.92
N GLY A 78 10.38 2.47 5.01
CA GLY A 78 10.50 3.57 5.97
C GLY A 78 10.57 3.04 7.40
N GLY A 79 9.69 2.11 7.77
CA GLY A 79 9.68 1.46 9.08
C GLY A 79 11.00 0.76 9.42
N TYR A 80 11.60 0.04 8.47
CA TYR A 80 12.90 -0.59 8.68
C TYR A 80 14.04 0.41 8.85
N ILE A 81 14.11 1.44 8.02
CA ILE A 81 15.17 2.45 8.09
C ILE A 81 15.08 3.18 9.44
N VAL A 82 13.89 3.67 9.78
CA VAL A 82 13.67 4.43 11.02
C VAL A 82 13.87 3.54 12.25
N GLY A 83 13.32 2.32 12.25
CA GLY A 83 13.52 1.36 13.34
C GLY A 83 14.98 0.95 13.49
N GLY A 84 15.71 0.78 12.38
CA GLY A 84 17.13 0.47 12.37
C GLY A 84 17.99 1.56 13.01
N PHE A 85 17.71 2.84 12.71
CA PHE A 85 18.34 3.95 13.44
C PHE A 85 18.03 3.89 14.94
N GLY A 86 16.78 3.55 15.31
CA GLY A 86 16.40 3.35 16.71
C GLY A 86 17.26 2.31 17.43
N VAL A 87 17.49 1.15 16.80
CA VAL A 87 18.37 0.10 17.32
C VAL A 87 19.81 0.60 17.47
N ILE A 88 20.34 1.34 16.48
CA ILE A 88 21.70 1.89 16.54
C ILE A 88 21.86 2.85 17.73
N PHE A 89 20.92 3.77 17.93
CA PHE A 89 20.95 4.71 19.06
C PHE A 89 20.82 4.02 20.42
N LEU A 90 20.04 2.94 20.51
CA LEU A 90 19.98 2.13 21.73
C LEU A 90 21.29 1.37 21.97
N ALA A 91 21.91 0.83 20.93
CA ALA A 91 23.16 0.08 21.01
C ALA A 91 24.36 0.97 21.39
N THR A 92 24.35 2.26 21.00
CA THR A 92 25.39 3.24 21.34
C THR A 92 25.11 4.02 22.62
N ALA A 93 23.99 3.75 23.30
CA ALA A 93 23.68 4.40 24.58
C ALA A 93 24.71 4.06 25.69
N PRO A 94 25.19 2.81 25.84
CA PRO A 94 26.20 2.47 26.86
C PRO A 94 27.57 3.09 26.61
N SER A 95 27.88 3.50 25.37
CA SER A 95 29.16 4.13 25.03
C SER A 95 29.18 5.64 25.27
N GLN A 96 28.12 6.21 25.85
CA GLN A 96 28.05 7.63 26.19
C GLN A 96 28.75 7.90 27.52
N ASN A 97 29.60 8.92 27.57
CA ASN A 97 30.42 9.25 28.75
C ASN A 97 29.64 9.96 29.88
N THR A 98 28.37 10.33 29.65
CA THR A 98 27.54 11.03 30.63
C THR A 98 26.17 10.38 30.74
N GLY A 99 25.59 10.37 31.96
CA GLY A 99 24.24 9.87 32.18
C GLY A 99 23.17 10.63 31.37
N LEU A 100 23.39 11.92 31.11
CA LEU A 100 22.51 12.73 30.26
C LEU A 100 22.62 12.31 28.78
N GLY A 101 23.84 12.06 28.27
CA GLY A 101 24.05 11.56 26.91
C GLY A 101 23.43 10.17 26.71
N GLN A 102 23.58 9.28 27.69
CA GLN A 102 22.93 7.96 27.68
C GLN A 102 21.40 8.10 27.65
N GLY A 103 20.83 8.97 28.49
CA GLY A 103 19.38 9.21 28.54
C GLY A 103 18.81 9.74 27.22
N ILE A 104 19.50 10.68 26.57
CA ILE A 104 19.11 11.19 25.25
C ILE A 104 19.18 10.09 24.19
N SER A 105 20.25 9.28 24.19
CA SER A 105 20.43 8.18 23.24
C SER A 105 19.32 7.14 23.37
N VAL A 106 18.94 6.79 24.60
CA VAL A 106 17.81 5.88 24.87
C VAL A 106 16.48 6.48 24.40
N LEU A 107 16.23 7.76 24.68
CA LEU A 107 14.98 8.42 24.29
C LEU A 107 14.82 8.47 22.76
N ILE A 108 15.87 8.88 22.05
CA ILE A 108 15.90 8.94 20.58
C ILE A 108 15.77 7.53 20.00
N GLY A 109 16.53 6.58 20.53
CA GLY A 109 16.52 5.20 20.08
C GLY A 109 15.15 4.53 20.25
N ALA A 110 14.52 4.67 21.43
CA ALA A 110 13.19 4.15 21.70
C ALA A 110 12.11 4.81 20.83
N SER A 111 12.22 6.12 20.57
CA SER A 111 11.28 6.85 19.72
C SER A 111 11.34 6.38 18.27
N PHE A 112 12.55 6.27 17.71
CA PHE A 112 12.74 5.79 16.35
C PHE A 112 12.36 4.31 16.19
N LEU A 113 12.68 3.47 17.19
CA LEU A 113 12.24 2.08 17.19
C LEU A 113 10.71 1.99 17.16
N SER A 114 10.02 2.77 18.00
CA SER A 114 8.57 2.81 18.07
C SER A 114 7.93 3.24 16.75
N VAL A 115 8.41 4.33 16.14
CA VAL A 115 7.93 4.80 14.83
C VAL A 115 8.20 3.76 13.74
N GLY A 116 9.37 3.12 13.78
CA GLY A 116 9.74 2.04 12.86
C GLY A 116 8.79 0.84 12.94
N THR A 117 8.51 0.37 14.17
CA THR A 117 7.58 -0.75 14.41
C THR A 117 6.15 -0.41 14.01
N ILE A 118 5.66 0.80 14.30
CA ILE A 118 4.34 1.25 13.87
C ILE A 118 4.26 1.31 12.33
N GLY A 119 5.26 1.90 11.68
CA GLY A 119 5.34 1.96 10.22
C GLY A 119 5.31 0.57 9.59
N TYR A 120 6.07 -0.38 10.16
CA TYR A 120 6.01 -1.78 9.74
C TYR A 120 4.62 -2.38 9.96
N GLY A 121 4.00 -2.15 11.12
CA GLY A 121 2.64 -2.62 11.43
C GLY A 121 1.60 -2.14 10.42
N ILE A 122 1.64 -0.86 10.05
CA ILE A 122 0.76 -0.27 9.03
C ILE A 122 0.99 -0.92 7.65
N SER A 123 2.23 -1.31 7.33
CA SER A 123 2.53 -1.92 6.03
C SER A 123 1.83 -3.26 5.78
N VAL A 124 1.55 -4.02 6.85
CA VAL A 124 0.99 -5.38 6.79
C VAL A 124 -0.41 -5.41 6.16
N PRO A 125 -1.42 -4.66 6.63
CA PRO A 125 -2.75 -4.67 6.02
C PRO A 125 -2.72 -4.20 4.55
N PHE A 126 -1.87 -3.24 4.19
CA PHE A 126 -1.72 -2.81 2.79
C PHE A 126 -1.15 -3.92 1.89
N LYS A 127 -0.07 -4.58 2.32
CA LYS A 127 0.50 -5.75 1.61
C LYS A 127 -0.51 -6.88 1.48
N SER A 128 -1.24 -7.19 2.56
CA SER A 128 -2.28 -8.22 2.56
C SER A 128 -3.42 -7.90 1.59
N ALA A 129 -3.97 -6.68 1.68
CA ALA A 129 -5.04 -6.23 0.77
C ALA A 129 -4.57 -6.15 -0.69
N SER A 130 -3.30 -5.82 -0.94
CA SER A 130 -2.72 -5.87 -2.29
C SER A 130 -2.76 -7.29 -2.87
N LYS A 131 -2.31 -8.29 -2.10
CA LYS A 131 -2.34 -9.71 -2.49
C LYS A 131 -3.78 -10.20 -2.70
N ARG A 132 -4.71 -9.87 -1.79
CA ARG A 132 -6.13 -10.25 -1.92
C ARG A 132 -6.74 -9.74 -3.23
N ARG A 133 -6.52 -8.47 -3.56
CA ARG A 133 -7.03 -7.86 -4.81
C ARG A 133 -6.35 -8.44 -6.06
N ALA A 134 -5.07 -8.79 -5.99
CA ALA A 134 -4.39 -9.50 -7.08
C ALA A 134 -5.00 -10.88 -7.29
N PHE A 135 -5.28 -11.62 -6.21
CA PHE A 135 -5.96 -12.91 -6.28
C PHE A 135 -7.37 -12.80 -6.87
N GLU A 136 -8.18 -11.84 -6.42
CA GLU A 136 -9.52 -11.57 -6.99
C GLU A 136 -9.45 -11.29 -8.50
N ARG A 137 -8.47 -10.50 -8.93
CA ARG A 137 -8.20 -10.22 -10.35
C ARG A 137 -7.88 -11.50 -11.12
N ASP A 138 -6.96 -12.30 -10.60
CA ASP A 138 -6.48 -13.52 -11.28
C ASP A 138 -7.60 -14.57 -11.38
N TYR A 139 -8.39 -14.71 -10.33
CA TYR A 139 -9.59 -15.54 -10.32
C TYR A 139 -10.62 -15.10 -11.37
N MET A 140 -10.84 -13.79 -11.51
CA MET A 140 -11.73 -13.26 -12.54
C MET A 140 -11.20 -13.51 -13.96
N ILE A 141 -9.89 -13.36 -14.18
CA ILE A 141 -9.26 -13.67 -15.48
C ILE A 141 -9.49 -15.13 -15.82
N LEU A 142 -9.27 -16.04 -14.87
CA LEU A 142 -9.44 -17.47 -15.04
C LEU A 142 -10.88 -17.82 -15.42
N LYS A 143 -11.87 -17.32 -14.68
CA LYS A 143 -13.30 -17.48 -15.03
C LYS A 143 -13.68 -16.90 -16.39
N MET A 144 -13.06 -15.81 -16.81
CA MET A 144 -13.29 -15.22 -18.14
C MET A 144 -12.68 -16.03 -19.27
N LYS A 145 -11.64 -16.83 -18.99
CA LYS A 145 -11.04 -17.75 -19.94
C LYS A 145 -11.82 -19.05 -20.04
N GLU A 146 -12.29 -19.58 -18.91
CA GLU A 146 -13.12 -20.81 -18.87
C GLU A 146 -14.47 -20.64 -19.57
N LYS A 147 -15.12 -19.48 -19.44
CA LYS A 147 -16.39 -19.17 -20.15
C LYS A 147 -16.25 -18.91 -21.67
N LYS A 148 -15.06 -19.13 -22.25
CA LYS A 148 -14.85 -19.05 -23.71
C LYS A 148 -15.10 -20.38 -24.42
N GLU A 149 -15.21 -21.48 -23.68
CA GLU A 149 -15.73 -22.76 -24.18
C GLU A 149 -17.26 -22.78 -24.09
#